data_AF-A0A7W1AMV4-F1
#
_entry.id   AF-A0A7W1AMV4-F1
#
_cell.length_a   1.000
_cell.length_b   1.000
_cell.length_c   1.000
_cell.angle_alpha   90.00
_cell.angle_beta   90.00
_cell.angle_gamma   90.00
#
_symmetry.space_group_name_H-M   'P 1'
#
loop_
_entity.id
_entity.type
_entity.pdbx_description
1 polymer ?
#
loop_
_entity_poly.entity_id
_entity_poly.type
_entity_poly.pdbx_seq_one_letter_code
_entity_poly.pdbx_strand_id
1 'polypeptide(L)'
;FHVLAENRSSPIADWLRALARQIHEEMGGRGIGAVGMCVTGNFALTLTLDPWVLAPVMGHPSLPLPITRAKAAAVHVTPETFANARRRSAEDGLKVLGVRFHGDTLFCRAPRFETLRRELGDAFEGIELPAASAKPQPEPPHSVLTIGLIDREGEPTHEAVERILSFLSERLR
;
A
#
# COMPACT_ATOMS: atom_id res chain seq x y z
N PHE A 1 -8.15 18.26 -4.06
CA PHE A 1 -7.26 17.13 -4.36
C PHE A 1 -5.89 17.69 -4.71
N HIS A 2 -4.86 17.46 -3.90
CA HIS A 2 -3.51 17.99 -4.17
C HIS A 2 -2.57 16.85 -4.56
N VAL A 3 -2.43 16.59 -5.87
CA VAL A 3 -1.50 15.59 -6.42
C VAL A 3 -0.03 16.02 -6.26
N LEU A 4 0.20 17.32 -6.04
CA LEU A 4 1.53 17.96 -6.10
C LEU A 4 1.99 18.58 -4.76
N ALA A 5 1.21 18.45 -3.68
CA ALA A 5 1.63 19.00 -2.38
C ALA A 5 2.49 17.97 -1.63
N GLU A 6 3.81 18.16 -1.68
CA GLU A 6 4.73 17.46 -0.78
C GLU A 6 4.39 17.83 0.68
N ASN A 7 4.29 16.81 1.55
CA ASN A 7 4.08 16.92 3.01
C ASN A 7 2.70 17.35 3.55
N ARG A 8 1.58 17.14 2.83
CA ARG A 8 0.23 17.31 3.43
C ARG A 8 -0.71 16.15 3.13
N SER A 9 -1.48 15.69 4.13
CA SER A 9 -2.62 14.81 3.90
C SER A 9 -3.62 15.53 3.00
N SER A 10 -4.01 14.89 1.89
CA SER A 10 -5.09 15.41 1.05
C SER A 10 -6.41 15.31 1.83
N PRO A 11 -7.36 16.26 1.73
CA PRO A 11 -8.66 16.21 2.42
C PRO A 11 -9.40 14.88 2.24
N ILE A 12 -9.12 14.16 1.15
CA ILE A 12 -9.65 12.83 0.88
C ILE A 12 -9.27 11.81 1.97
N ALA A 13 -8.12 11.95 2.63
CA ALA A 13 -7.72 11.06 3.72
C ALA A 13 -8.64 11.21 4.93
N ASP A 14 -9.07 12.42 5.26
CA ASP A 14 -10.01 12.65 6.36
C ASP A 14 -11.40 12.09 6.02
N TRP A 15 -11.86 12.29 4.79
CA TRP A 15 -13.10 11.67 4.30
C TRP A 15 -13.05 10.14 4.32
N LEU A 16 -11.95 9.54 3.85
CA LEU A 16 -11.79 8.09 3.86
C LEU A 16 -11.70 7.53 5.28
N ARG A 17 -11.11 8.27 6.23
CA ARG A 17 -11.10 7.90 7.65
C ARG A 17 -12.50 7.97 8.27
N ALA A 18 -13.26 9.03 7.97
CA ALA A 18 -14.66 9.14 8.40
C ALA A 18 -15.51 8.00 7.83
N LEU A 19 -15.34 7.67 6.54
CA LEU A 19 -16.00 6.54 5.90
C LEU A 19 -15.62 5.21 6.54
N ALA A 20 -14.32 4.98 6.81
CA ALA A 20 -13.88 3.77 7.48
C ALA A 20 -14.55 3.63 8.86
N ARG A 21 -14.61 4.71 9.64
CA ARG A 21 -15.31 4.68 10.94
C ARG A 21 -16.77 4.30 10.81
N GLN A 22 -17.49 4.91 9.87
CA GLN A 22 -18.90 4.60 9.63
C GLN A 22 -19.07 3.12 9.24
N ILE A 23 -18.25 2.61 8.31
CA ILE A 23 -18.30 1.19 7.90
C ILE A 23 -18.05 0.27 9.11
N HIS A 24 -17.11 0.62 9.98
CA HIS A 24 -16.81 -0.19 11.16
C HIS A 24 -17.98 -0.18 12.17
N GLU A 25 -18.61 0.97 12.37
CA GLU A 25 -19.79 1.10 13.24
C GLU A 25 -20.98 0.29 12.72
N GLU A 26 -21.18 0.25 11.39
CA GLU A 26 -22.26 -0.51 10.75
C GLU A 26 -22.01 -2.03 10.72
N MET A 27 -20.78 -2.45 10.39
CA MET A 27 -20.44 -3.86 10.17
C MET A 27 -19.91 -4.58 11.42
N GLY A 28 -19.42 -3.83 12.40
CA GLY A 28 -18.71 -4.37 13.57
C GLY A 28 -17.41 -5.08 13.19
N GLY A 29 -17.07 -6.13 13.94
CA GLY A 29 -15.88 -6.94 13.74
C GLY A 29 -14.61 -6.36 14.37
N ARG A 30 -13.46 -6.91 14.02
CA ARG A 30 -12.18 -6.54 14.63
C ARG A 30 -11.65 -5.19 14.12
N GLY A 31 -11.95 -4.85 12.87
CA GLY A 31 -11.50 -3.64 12.20
C GLY A 31 -11.70 -3.73 10.69
N ILE A 32 -10.96 -2.90 9.95
CA ILE A 32 -11.08 -2.69 8.50
C ILE A 32 -9.75 -2.97 7.80
N GLY A 33 -9.85 -3.64 6.65
CA GLY A 33 -8.77 -3.73 5.66
C GLY A 33 -8.92 -2.66 4.60
N ALA A 34 -7.80 -2.15 4.11
CA ALA A 34 -7.79 -1.10 3.10
C ALA A 34 -6.78 -1.45 2.00
N VAL A 35 -7.26 -1.64 0.77
CA VAL A 35 -6.42 -1.87 -0.41
C VAL A 35 -6.39 -0.61 -1.26
N GLY A 36 -5.24 0.07 -1.28
CA GLY A 36 -5.00 1.20 -2.17
C GLY A 36 -4.19 0.76 -3.39
N MET A 37 -4.44 1.33 -4.57
CA MET A 37 -3.72 1.01 -5.80
C MET A 37 -3.19 2.26 -6.49
N CYS A 38 -1.95 2.21 -7.00
CA CYS A 38 -1.31 3.32 -7.73
C CYS A 38 -1.36 4.62 -6.91
N VAL A 39 -2.16 5.61 -7.33
CA VAL A 39 -2.32 6.90 -6.64
C VAL A 39 -2.81 6.70 -5.21
N THR A 40 -3.76 5.79 -4.99
CA THR A 40 -4.32 5.50 -3.66
C THR A 40 -3.50 4.51 -2.87
N GLY A 41 -2.48 3.87 -3.47
CA GLY A 41 -1.59 2.92 -2.78
C GLY A 41 -0.93 3.51 -1.55
N ASN A 42 -0.55 4.78 -1.60
CA ASN A 42 0.03 5.49 -0.45
C ASN A 42 -1.01 5.82 0.63
N PHE A 43 -2.28 5.98 0.26
CA PHE A 43 -3.34 6.32 1.21
C PHE A 43 -3.64 5.17 2.16
N ALA A 44 -3.44 3.92 1.77
CA ALA A 44 -3.63 2.77 2.65
C ALA A 44 -2.83 2.92 3.96
N LEU A 45 -1.61 3.49 3.89
CA LEU A 45 -0.80 3.77 5.08
C LEU A 45 -1.33 4.99 5.86
N THR A 46 -1.79 6.06 5.20
CA THR A 46 -2.41 7.21 5.89
C THR A 46 -3.67 6.81 6.66
N LEU A 47 -4.44 5.84 6.16
CA LEU A 47 -5.64 5.36 6.83
C LEU A 47 -5.36 4.68 8.16
N THR A 48 -4.12 4.22 8.42
CA THR A 48 -3.74 3.63 9.71
C THR A 48 -3.70 4.63 10.85
N LEU A 49 -3.80 5.94 10.58
CA LEU A 49 -4.05 6.95 11.61
C LEU A 49 -5.37 6.71 12.35
N ASP A 50 -6.32 6.01 11.73
CA ASP A 50 -7.52 5.53 12.41
C ASP A 50 -7.25 4.12 13.00
N PRO A 51 -7.48 3.90 14.31
CA PRO A 51 -7.14 2.64 14.98
C PRO A 51 -7.87 1.43 14.38
N TRP A 52 -9.03 1.62 13.75
CA TRP A 52 -9.82 0.52 13.21
C TRP A 52 -9.23 -0.04 11.92
N VAL A 53 -8.30 0.65 11.25
CA VAL A 53 -7.62 0.10 10.07
C VAL A 53 -6.48 -0.82 10.52
N LEU A 54 -6.64 -2.11 10.26
CA LEU A 54 -5.77 -3.19 10.77
C LEU A 54 -4.98 -3.93 9.69
N ALA A 55 -5.40 -3.80 8.43
CA ALA A 55 -4.84 -4.52 7.28
C ALA A 55 -4.65 -3.60 6.07
N PRO A 56 -3.71 -2.63 6.12
CA PRO A 56 -3.37 -1.77 4.99
C PRO A 56 -2.55 -2.53 3.93
N VAL A 57 -3.00 -2.45 2.68
CA VAL A 57 -2.34 -3.02 1.50
C VAL A 57 -2.02 -1.90 0.51
N MET A 58 -0.73 -1.73 0.22
CA MET A 58 -0.19 -0.76 -0.73
C MET A 58 0.09 -1.45 -2.08
N GLY A 59 -0.91 -1.46 -2.95
CA GLY A 59 -0.78 -1.93 -4.33
C GLY A 59 -0.03 -0.93 -5.20
N HIS A 60 1.22 -1.26 -5.55
CA HIS A 60 2.07 -0.51 -6.48
C HIS A 60 1.98 1.03 -6.30
N PRO A 61 2.28 1.56 -5.10
CA PRO A 61 2.09 2.97 -4.78
C PRO A 61 2.88 3.89 -5.72
N SER A 62 2.23 4.90 -6.32
CA SER A 62 2.84 5.70 -7.40
C SER A 62 3.30 7.11 -7.00
N LEU A 63 2.85 7.62 -5.85
CA LEU A 63 3.17 8.98 -5.40
C LEU A 63 4.32 9.05 -4.36
N PRO A 64 5.11 10.15 -4.36
CA PRO A 64 5.12 11.17 -5.41
C PRO A 64 5.72 10.61 -6.71
N LEU A 65 5.40 11.22 -7.85
CA LEU A 65 5.96 10.77 -9.13
C LEU A 65 7.50 10.82 -9.07
N PRO A 66 8.21 9.77 -9.54
CA PRO A 66 9.64 9.58 -9.30
C PRO A 66 10.55 10.42 -10.23
N ILE A 67 10.24 11.71 -10.36
CA ILE A 67 10.98 12.65 -11.22
C ILE A 67 12.36 13.05 -10.65
N THR A 68 12.60 12.80 -9.35
CA THR A 68 13.92 12.93 -8.72
C THR A 68 14.23 11.68 -7.89
N ARG A 69 15.51 11.44 -7.57
CA ARG A 69 15.91 10.33 -6.67
C ARG A 69 15.20 10.40 -5.31
N ALA A 70 15.08 11.61 -4.75
CA ALA A 70 14.35 11.82 -3.50
C ALA A 70 12.87 11.43 -3.62
N LYS A 71 12.21 11.81 -4.72
CA LYS A 71 10.79 11.45 -4.97
C LYS A 71 10.60 9.96 -5.24
N ALA A 72 11.56 9.33 -5.90
CA ALA A 72 11.56 7.88 -6.12
C ALA A 72 11.64 7.08 -4.81
N ALA A 73 12.24 7.64 -3.75
CA ALA A 73 12.33 7.02 -2.42
C ALA A 73 11.19 7.44 -1.46
N ALA A 74 10.44 8.50 -1.77
CA ALA A 74 9.38 9.02 -0.92
C ALA A 74 8.08 8.20 -1.04
N VAL A 75 7.27 8.20 0.03
CA VAL A 75 6.01 7.42 0.15
C VAL A 75 4.78 8.33 0.21
N HIS A 76 4.93 9.65 0.01
CA HIS A 76 3.83 10.62 0.03
C HIS A 76 2.92 10.55 1.28
N VAL A 77 3.51 10.28 2.44
CA VAL A 77 2.83 10.31 3.74
C VAL A 77 3.54 11.29 4.68
N THR A 78 2.84 11.74 5.72
CA THR A 78 3.42 12.66 6.70
C THR A 78 4.36 11.91 7.68
N PRO A 79 5.33 12.60 8.31
CA PRO A 79 6.11 12.01 9.39
C PRO A 79 5.26 11.43 10.53
N GLU A 80 4.13 12.08 10.83
CA GLU A 80 3.13 11.60 11.80
C GLU A 80 2.55 10.24 11.40
N THR A 81 2.29 10.01 10.11
CA THR A 81 1.80 8.72 9.61
C THR A 81 2.80 7.61 9.89
N PHE A 82 4.09 7.84 9.63
CA PHE A 82 5.13 6.86 9.96
C PHE A 82 5.31 6.67 11.47
N ALA A 83 5.25 7.75 12.25
CA ALA A 83 5.33 7.66 13.71
C ALA A 83 4.17 6.83 14.28
N ASN A 84 2.95 7.05 13.79
CA ASN A 84 1.77 6.28 14.17
C ASN A 84 1.91 4.81 13.74
N ALA A 85 2.29 4.55 12.48
CA ALA A 85 2.47 3.19 11.99
C ALA A 85 3.51 2.41 12.81
N ARG A 86 4.65 3.03 13.16
CA ARG A 86 5.65 2.43 14.06
C ARG A 86 5.10 2.13 15.44
N ARG A 87 4.44 3.11 16.06
CA ARG A 87 3.82 2.94 17.38
C ARG A 87 2.83 1.78 17.37
N ARG A 88 1.90 1.77 16.42
CA ARG A 88 0.90 0.71 16.26
C ARG A 88 1.50 -0.64 15.88
N SER A 89 2.64 -0.66 15.19
CA SER A 89 3.36 -1.90 14.91
C SER A 89 3.92 -2.52 16.19
N ALA A 90 4.40 -1.68 17.12
CA ALA A 90 4.93 -2.12 18.40
C ALA A 90 3.83 -2.46 19.44
N GLU A 91 2.77 -1.66 19.49
CA GLU A 91 1.71 -1.77 20.50
C GLU A 91 0.57 -2.72 20.07
N ASP A 92 0.10 -2.59 18.82
CA ASP A 92 -1.08 -3.30 18.30
C ASP A 92 -0.70 -4.46 17.36
N GLY A 93 0.60 -4.66 17.12
CA GLY A 93 1.10 -5.60 16.12
C GLY A 93 0.62 -5.27 14.70
N LEU A 94 0.42 -4.00 14.35
CA LEU A 94 0.07 -3.56 12.99
C LEU A 94 1.11 -4.08 11.99
N LYS A 95 0.61 -4.57 10.85
CA LYS A 95 1.42 -5.00 9.71
C LYS A 95 0.94 -4.26 8.47
N VAL A 96 1.85 -4.01 7.53
CA VAL A 96 1.59 -3.34 6.26
C VAL A 96 2.10 -4.22 5.13
N LEU A 97 1.26 -4.52 4.16
CA LEU A 97 1.65 -5.28 2.98
C LEU A 97 1.81 -4.32 1.80
N GLY A 98 2.90 -4.42 1.05
CA GLY A 98 3.11 -3.72 -0.21
C GLY A 98 3.41 -4.69 -1.34
N VAL A 99 2.89 -4.42 -2.54
CA VAL A 99 3.19 -5.23 -3.72
C VAL A 99 3.60 -4.35 -4.91
N ARG A 100 4.64 -4.74 -5.66
CA ARG A 100 5.07 -4.05 -6.89
C ARG A 100 5.70 -5.02 -7.88
N PHE A 101 5.88 -4.58 -9.13
CA PHE A 101 6.81 -5.22 -10.06
C PHE A 101 8.21 -4.61 -9.94
N HIS A 102 9.26 -5.43 -10.01
CA HIS A 102 10.65 -4.96 -10.08
C HIS A 102 10.87 -4.00 -11.25
N GLY A 103 10.23 -4.28 -12.40
CA GLY A 103 10.34 -3.50 -13.64
C GLY A 103 9.54 -2.20 -13.70
N ASP A 104 8.86 -1.81 -12.61
CA ASP A 104 8.20 -0.52 -12.54
C ASP A 104 9.23 0.61 -12.40
N THR A 105 9.56 1.23 -13.52
CA THR A 105 10.50 2.35 -13.62
C THR A 105 9.82 3.71 -13.64
N LEU A 106 8.52 3.75 -13.93
CA LEU A 106 7.75 4.98 -14.15
C LEU A 106 7.11 5.51 -12.87
N PHE A 107 6.73 4.62 -11.94
CA PHE A 107 5.92 4.98 -10.79
C PHE A 107 6.48 4.43 -9.48
N CYS A 108 6.34 3.13 -9.22
CA CYS A 108 6.73 2.48 -7.97
C CYS A 108 8.12 1.87 -8.07
N ARG A 109 9.15 2.70 -7.91
CA ARG A 109 10.55 2.27 -7.98
C ARG A 109 11.02 1.62 -6.66
N ALA A 110 12.06 0.79 -6.75
CA ALA A 110 12.64 0.04 -5.61
C ALA A 110 12.96 0.91 -4.37
N PRO A 111 13.52 2.14 -4.50
CA PRO A 111 13.84 2.97 -3.33
C PRO A 111 12.63 3.32 -2.45
N ARG A 112 11.40 3.29 -2.99
CA ARG A 112 10.18 3.49 -2.20
C ARG A 112 9.96 2.33 -1.22
N PHE A 113 10.17 1.10 -1.68
CA PHE A 113 10.05 -0.09 -0.85
C PHE A 113 11.22 -0.21 0.13
N GLU A 114 12.41 0.23 -0.25
CA GLU A 114 13.56 0.37 0.67
C GLU A 114 13.23 1.35 1.80
N THR A 115 12.59 2.49 1.51
CA THR A 115 12.10 3.41 2.54
C THR A 115 11.06 2.75 3.43
N LEU A 116 10.07 2.06 2.88
CA LEU A 116 9.07 1.35 3.68
C LEU A 116 9.71 0.34 4.64
N ARG A 117 10.65 -0.47 4.16
CA ARG A 117 11.43 -1.40 4.99
C ARG A 117 12.22 -0.68 6.08
N ARG A 118 12.87 0.44 5.76
CA ARG A 118 13.63 1.23 6.73
C ARG A 118 12.74 1.82 7.82
N GLU A 119 11.57 2.36 7.45
CA GLU A 119 10.68 3.07 8.38
C GLU A 119 9.84 2.13 9.25
N LEU A 120 9.50 0.94 8.74
CA LEU A 120 8.56 0.01 9.37
C LEU A 120 9.21 -1.32 9.82
N GLY A 121 10.42 -1.63 9.36
CA GLY A 121 11.12 -2.87 9.70
C GLY A 121 10.28 -4.11 9.41
N ASP A 122 10.23 -5.03 10.37
CA ASP A 122 9.47 -6.29 10.30
C ASP A 122 7.95 -6.08 10.21
N ALA A 123 7.46 -4.85 10.40
CA ALA A 123 6.05 -4.53 10.19
C ALA A 123 5.67 -4.40 8.71
N PHE A 124 6.65 -4.25 7.81
CA PHE A 124 6.39 -4.16 6.38
C PHE A 124 6.74 -5.45 5.64
N GLU A 125 5.73 -6.03 5.00
CA GLU A 125 5.88 -7.14 4.08
C GLU A 125 5.83 -6.62 2.63
N GLY A 126 6.98 -6.67 1.95
CA GLY A 126 7.10 -6.20 0.56
C GLY A 126 7.22 -7.34 -0.43
N ILE A 127 6.19 -7.52 -1.27
CA ILE A 127 6.18 -8.46 -2.39
C ILE A 127 6.68 -7.74 -3.65
N GLU A 128 7.79 -8.19 -4.22
CA GLU A 128 8.35 -7.64 -5.46
C GLU A 128 8.38 -8.72 -6.54
N LEU A 129 7.51 -8.57 -7.54
CA LEU A 129 7.33 -9.55 -8.60
C LEU A 129 8.28 -9.28 -9.78
N PRO A 130 8.82 -10.31 -10.46
CA PRO A 130 9.54 -10.12 -11.71
C PRO A 130 8.67 -9.40 -12.75
N ALA A 131 9.29 -8.55 -13.58
CA ALA A 131 8.57 -7.87 -14.66
C ALA A 131 7.96 -8.86 -15.67
N ALA A 132 8.64 -9.99 -15.91
CA ALA A 132 8.23 -11.03 -16.85
C ALA A 132 6.97 -11.80 -16.41
N SER A 133 6.61 -11.75 -15.13
CA SER A 133 5.37 -12.35 -14.60
C SER A 133 4.13 -11.47 -14.78
N ALA A 134 4.29 -10.25 -15.32
CA ALA A 134 3.15 -9.41 -15.65
C ALA A 134 2.47 -9.90 -16.93
N LYS A 135 1.14 -9.73 -17.01
CA LYS A 135 0.40 -9.90 -18.25
C LYS A 135 1.05 -9.09 -19.38
N PRO A 136 1.21 -9.66 -20.59
CA PRO A 136 1.79 -8.95 -21.73
C PRO A 136 1.08 -7.61 -22.00
N GLN A 137 1.86 -6.54 -22.07
CA GLN A 137 1.37 -5.17 -22.21
C GLN A 137 2.45 -4.27 -22.84
N PRO A 138 2.09 -3.17 -23.50
CA PRO A 138 3.06 -2.29 -24.17
C PRO A 138 3.89 -1.46 -23.19
N GLU A 139 3.34 -1.12 -22.03
CA GLU A 139 3.98 -0.28 -21.02
C GLU A 139 4.80 -1.11 -20.02
N PRO A 140 5.80 -0.52 -19.33
CA PRO A 140 6.44 -1.16 -18.20
C PRO A 140 5.41 -1.58 -17.13
N PRO A 141 5.54 -2.78 -16.55
CA PRO A 141 4.52 -3.32 -15.67
C PRO A 141 4.42 -2.52 -14.37
N HIS A 142 3.22 -2.03 -14.06
CA HIS A 142 2.92 -1.23 -12.87
C HIS A 142 1.78 -1.84 -12.04
N SER A 143 0.63 -2.07 -12.68
CA SER A 143 -0.62 -2.38 -11.98
C SER A 143 -0.76 -3.88 -11.66
N VAL A 144 -0.12 -4.33 -10.57
CA VAL A 144 -0.08 -5.76 -10.16
C VAL A 144 -1.48 -6.37 -10.02
N LEU A 145 -2.41 -5.63 -9.43
CA LEU A 145 -3.76 -6.14 -9.07
C LEU A 145 -4.80 -5.92 -10.18
N THR A 146 -4.40 -5.36 -11.32
CA THR A 146 -5.32 -5.07 -12.43
C THR A 146 -4.70 -5.40 -13.78
N ILE A 147 -4.08 -4.44 -14.46
CA ILE A 147 -3.61 -4.59 -15.85
C ILE A 147 -2.53 -5.67 -15.96
N GLY A 148 -1.59 -5.70 -15.02
CA GLY A 148 -0.50 -6.68 -15.00
C GLY A 148 -0.87 -8.03 -14.41
N LEU A 149 -2.11 -8.23 -13.93
CA LEU A 149 -2.55 -9.47 -13.30
C LEU A 149 -2.76 -10.57 -14.34
N ILE A 150 -2.17 -11.73 -14.08
CA ILE A 150 -2.53 -13.00 -14.70
C ILE A 150 -3.23 -13.82 -13.62
N ASP A 151 -4.56 -13.80 -13.63
CA ASP A 151 -5.38 -14.48 -12.61
C ASP A 151 -5.54 -15.97 -12.95
N ARG A 152 -4.46 -16.72 -12.70
CA ARG A 152 -4.39 -18.17 -12.93
C ARG A 152 -3.49 -18.80 -11.88
N GLU A 153 -3.92 -19.94 -11.34
CA GLU A 153 -3.15 -20.72 -10.37
C GLU A 153 -1.73 -21.01 -10.88
N GLY A 154 -0.73 -20.86 -9.99
CA GLY A 154 0.69 -21.01 -10.29
C GLY A 154 1.35 -19.78 -10.93
N GLU A 155 0.61 -18.70 -11.22
CA GLU A 155 1.19 -17.44 -11.66
C GLU A 155 1.64 -16.59 -10.47
N PRO A 156 2.84 -15.97 -10.50
CA PRO A 156 3.32 -15.12 -9.39
C PRO A 156 2.39 -13.95 -9.05
N THR A 157 1.64 -13.44 -10.03
CA THR A 157 0.67 -12.35 -9.79
C THR A 157 -0.59 -12.85 -9.09
N HIS A 158 -1.04 -14.08 -9.36
CA HIS A 158 -2.13 -14.72 -8.64
C HIS A 158 -1.71 -15.09 -7.21
N GLU A 159 -0.51 -15.63 -7.01
CA GLU A 159 0.04 -15.91 -5.67
C GLU A 159 0.13 -14.64 -4.80
N ALA A 160 0.45 -13.49 -5.41
CA ALA A 160 0.44 -12.21 -4.71
C ALA A 160 -0.97 -11.79 -4.26
N VAL A 161 -2.00 -12.05 -5.08
CA VAL A 161 -3.42 -11.81 -4.71
C VAL A 161 -3.82 -12.73 -3.56
N GLU A 162 -3.49 -14.02 -3.63
CA GLU A 162 -3.76 -14.97 -2.56
C GLU A 162 -3.08 -14.57 -1.25
N ARG A 163 -1.82 -14.11 -1.31
CA ARG A 163 -1.12 -13.60 -0.13
C ARG A 163 -1.82 -12.37 0.46
N ILE A 164 -2.31 -11.44 -0.38
CA ILE A 164 -3.10 -10.28 0.05
C ILE A 164 -4.40 -10.71 0.74
N LEU A 165 -5.13 -11.69 0.17
CA LEU A 165 -6.36 -12.20 0.75
C LEU A 165 -6.09 -12.90 2.10
N SER A 166 -5.02 -13.69 2.20
CA SER A 166 -4.57 -14.30 3.45
C SER A 166 -4.24 -13.24 4.50
N PHE A 167 -3.47 -12.21 4.11
CA PHE A 167 -3.14 -11.09 4.99
C PHE A 167 -4.40 -10.38 5.51
N LEU A 168 -5.36 -10.08 4.63
CA LEU A 168 -6.63 -9.49 5.05
C LEU A 168 -7.38 -10.41 6.04
N SER A 169 -7.41 -11.72 5.78
CA SER A 169 -8.03 -12.69 6.68
C SER A 169 -7.33 -12.78 8.04
N GLU A 170 -6.00 -12.85 8.08
CA GLU A 170 -5.18 -12.91 9.30
C GLU A 170 -5.41 -11.71 10.23
N ARG A 171 -5.68 -10.55 9.65
CA ARG A 171 -5.78 -9.28 10.36
C ARG A 171 -7.21 -8.91 10.78
N LEU A 172 -8.22 -9.40 10.06
CA LEU A 172 -9.61 -8.99 10.24
C LEU A 172 -10.51 -10.07 10.85
N ARG A 173 -10.05 -11.32 10.90
CA ARG A 173 -10.72 -12.39 11.65
C ARG A 173 -10.19 -12.50 13.08
#